data_AF-A0A842WJG3-F1
#
_entry.id   AF-A0A842WJG3-F1
#
_cell.length_a   1.000
_cell.length_b   1.000
_cell.length_c   1.000
_cell.angle_alpha   90.00
_cell.angle_beta   90.00
_cell.angle_gamma   90.00
#
_symmetry.space_group_name_H-M   'P 1'
#
loop_
_entity.id
_entity.type
_entity.pdbx_description
1 polymer ?
#
loop_
_entity_poly.entity_id
_entity_poly.type
_entity_poly.pdbx_seq_one_letter_code
_entity_poly.pdbx_strand_id
1 'polypeptide(L)'
;MISFPPTGDALNSFFSMTCHQLAARSYCYYPDAATISDCPDVYSKAPILDSQNGPAYKFPVCARDLPLYLAAFAGGIAVYFTRWRDSKKPPNPIYFLVALIPIAFDGGTQFIGLRESTNELRAITGIIAGFAFSFYFIPMLNSLLLKDEK
;
A
#
# COMPACT_ATOMS: atom_id res chain seq x y z
N MET A 1 -1.14 12.69 25.74
CA MET A 1 -0.44 11.40 25.57
C MET A 1 -1.46 10.41 25.05
N ILE A 2 -1.45 10.13 23.75
CA ILE A 2 -2.28 9.07 23.19
C ILE A 2 -1.54 7.78 23.52
N SER A 3 -1.84 7.21 24.68
CA SER A 3 -1.35 5.89 25.06
C SER A 3 -2.03 4.87 24.14
N PHE A 4 -1.27 4.31 23.19
CA PHE A 4 -1.73 3.15 22.45
C PHE A 4 -1.94 2.01 23.46
N PRO A 5 -3.13 1.37 23.48
CA PRO A 5 -3.39 0.28 24.41
C PRO A 5 -2.47 -0.92 24.10
N PRO A 6 -2.37 -1.93 24.99
CA PRO A 6 -1.65 -3.19 24.74
C PRO A 6 -2.24 -4.03 23.57
N THR A 7 -3.15 -3.45 22.77
CA THR A 7 -3.79 -4.04 21.60
C THR A 7 -2.88 -4.18 20.38
N GLY A 8 -1.67 -3.62 20.41
CA GLY A 8 -0.65 -3.86 19.38
C GLY A 8 -0.30 -5.35 19.23
N ASP A 9 -0.39 -6.12 20.31
CA ASP A 9 -0.07 -7.55 20.34
C ASP A 9 -1.14 -8.41 19.65
N ALA A 10 -2.40 -8.04 19.74
CA ALA A 10 -3.49 -8.79 19.10
C ALA A 10 -3.49 -8.61 17.58
N LEU A 11 -3.28 -7.37 17.12
CA LEU A 11 -3.06 -7.08 15.70
C LEU A 11 -1.78 -7.77 15.22
N ASN A 12 -0.68 -7.66 15.95
CA ASN A 12 0.55 -8.35 15.56
C ASN A 12 0.44 -9.86 15.57
N SER A 13 -0.31 -10.46 16.49
CA SER A 13 -0.51 -11.90 16.50
C SER A 13 -1.29 -12.37 15.27
N PHE A 14 -2.35 -11.66 14.88
CA PHE A 14 -3.10 -11.96 13.66
C PHE A 14 -2.23 -11.78 12.39
N PHE A 15 -1.45 -10.70 12.34
CA PHE A 15 -0.57 -10.43 11.21
C PHE A 15 0.76 -11.16 11.29
N SER A 16 1.15 -11.81 12.41
CA SER A 16 2.44 -12.49 12.56
C SER A 16 2.63 -13.63 11.56
N MET A 17 1.53 -14.28 11.16
CA MET A 17 1.52 -15.30 10.12
C MET A 17 1.81 -14.70 8.73
N THR A 18 1.40 -13.46 8.48
CA THR A 18 1.60 -12.73 7.22
C THR A 18 2.79 -11.77 7.22
N CYS A 19 3.38 -11.47 8.39
CA CYS A 19 4.49 -10.54 8.61
C CYS A 19 5.86 -11.16 8.28
N HIS A 20 5.95 -11.92 7.18
CA HIS A 20 7.18 -12.56 6.73
C HIS A 20 8.22 -11.58 6.18
N GLN A 21 7.83 -10.32 5.96
CA GLN A 21 8.71 -9.30 5.39
C GLN A 21 9.68 -8.75 6.44
N LEU A 22 10.90 -8.48 6.01
CA LEU A 22 11.94 -7.82 6.81
C LEU A 22 11.54 -6.36 7.12
N ALA A 23 12.01 -5.82 8.23
CA ALA A 23 11.86 -4.41 8.59
C ALA A 23 12.38 -3.48 7.47
N ALA A 24 13.39 -3.91 6.72
CA ALA A 24 13.90 -3.29 5.49
C ALA A 24 12.84 -2.90 4.45
N ARG A 25 11.70 -3.59 4.46
CA ARG A 25 10.66 -3.48 3.43
C ARG A 25 9.31 -3.02 3.99
N SER A 26 9.31 -2.46 5.20
CA SER A 26 8.13 -1.91 5.85
C SER A 26 8.43 -0.51 6.40
N TYR A 27 7.37 0.22 6.69
CA TYR A 27 7.45 1.46 7.45
C TYR A 27 7.26 1.18 8.94
N CYS A 28 7.77 2.10 9.75
CA CYS A 28 7.57 2.12 11.19
C CYS A 28 6.94 3.44 11.63
N TYR A 29 6.06 3.34 12.62
CA TYR A 29 5.51 4.48 13.33
C TYR A 29 6.34 4.77 14.58
N TYR A 30 6.76 6.03 14.71
CA TYR A 30 7.52 6.54 15.84
C TYR A 30 6.62 7.44 16.69
N PRO A 31 6.22 7.00 17.90
CA PRO A 31 5.27 7.74 18.74
C PRO A 31 5.83 9.07 19.25
N ASP A 32 7.13 9.16 19.51
CA ASP A 32 7.76 10.34 20.12
C ASP A 32 7.76 11.56 19.19
N ALA A 33 7.84 11.34 17.87
CA ALA A 33 7.78 12.38 16.85
C ALA A 33 6.48 12.36 16.03
N ALA A 34 5.56 11.45 16.34
CA ALA A 34 4.33 11.17 15.57
C ALA A 34 4.59 11.06 14.05
N THR A 35 5.68 10.40 13.67
CA THR A 35 6.14 10.30 12.28
C THR A 35 6.14 8.87 11.78
N ILE A 36 5.99 8.71 10.47
CA ILE A 36 6.10 7.42 9.76
C ILE A 36 7.35 7.51 8.90
N SER A 37 8.31 6.62 9.14
CA SER A 37 9.55 6.56 8.37
C SER A 37 10.06 5.11 8.31
N ASP A 38 11.23 4.92 7.70
CA ASP A 38 11.85 3.60 7.61
C ASP A 38 12.13 3.01 8.99
N CYS A 39 11.98 1.69 9.11
CA CYS A 39 12.23 0.98 10.36
C CYS A 39 13.72 0.93 10.72
N PRO A 40 14.07 0.94 12.02
CA PRO A 40 15.41 0.58 12.47
C PRO A 40 15.62 -0.93 12.28
N ASP A 41 16.85 -1.41 12.43
CA ASP A 41 17.18 -2.85 12.36
C ASP A 41 16.57 -3.60 11.17
N VAL A 42 17.06 -3.23 9.99
CA VAL A 42 16.68 -3.71 8.65
C VAL A 42 16.43 -5.23 8.55
N TYR A 43 17.17 -6.03 9.32
CA TYR A 43 17.11 -7.49 9.29
C TYR A 43 16.07 -8.12 10.24
N SER A 44 15.49 -7.33 11.13
CA SER A 44 14.53 -7.83 12.10
C SER A 44 13.17 -8.12 11.44
N LYS A 45 12.55 -9.19 11.89
CA LYS A 45 11.13 -9.50 11.60
C LYS A 45 10.23 -9.11 12.77
N ALA A 46 10.80 -8.61 13.86
CA ALA A 46 10.06 -8.25 15.05
C ALA A 46 9.01 -7.17 14.73
N PRO A 47 7.86 -7.23 15.40
CA PRO A 47 6.79 -6.26 15.21
C PRO A 47 7.06 -4.91 15.89
N ILE A 48 7.84 -4.93 16.97
CA ILE A 48 8.28 -3.77 17.74
C ILE A 48 9.79 -3.81 17.70
N LEU A 49 10.40 -2.66 17.38
CA LEU A 49 11.84 -2.51 17.26
C LEU A 49 12.30 -1.39 18.18
N ASP A 50 13.47 -1.55 18.79
CA ASP A 50 14.05 -0.52 19.63
C ASP A 50 14.77 0.51 18.76
N SER A 51 14.33 1.76 18.80
CA SER A 51 15.04 2.89 18.19
C SER A 51 15.72 3.75 19.25
N GLN A 52 16.69 4.56 18.84
CA GLN A 52 17.41 5.45 19.78
C GLN A 52 16.48 6.42 20.52
N ASN A 53 15.34 6.77 19.91
CA ASN A 53 14.39 7.73 20.48
C ASN A 53 13.16 7.07 21.14
N GLY A 54 13.08 5.73 21.22
CA GLY A 54 11.92 5.02 21.74
C GLY A 54 11.50 3.81 20.89
N PRO A 55 10.41 3.11 21.24
CA PRO A 55 9.93 1.95 20.48
C PRO A 55 9.37 2.40 19.12
N ALA A 56 9.78 1.70 18.06
CA ALA A 56 9.26 1.83 16.71
C ALA A 56 8.28 0.69 16.40
N TYR A 57 7.06 1.03 15.98
CA TYR A 57 6.02 0.05 15.68
C TYR A 57 5.96 -0.21 14.18
N LYS A 58 6.28 -1.43 13.77
CA LYS A 58 6.28 -1.82 12.36
C LYS A 58 4.86 -2.00 11.83
N PHE A 59 4.60 -1.51 10.62
CA PHE A 59 3.33 -1.75 9.94
C PHE A 59 3.18 -3.23 9.52
N PRO A 60 1.95 -3.79 9.59
CA PRO A 60 1.68 -5.20 9.27
C PRO A 60 1.76 -5.53 7.77
N VAL A 61 1.93 -4.52 6.91
CA VAL A 61 2.03 -4.64 5.45
C VAL A 61 3.33 -4.03 4.96
N CYS A 62 3.75 -4.36 3.73
CA CYS A 62 5.00 -3.83 3.19
C CYS A 62 4.88 -2.35 2.75
N ALA A 63 6.03 -1.70 2.59
CA ALA A 63 6.13 -0.31 2.14
C ALA A 63 5.55 -0.06 0.74
N ARG A 64 5.27 -1.12 -0.05
CA ARG A 64 4.58 -1.03 -1.34
C ARG A 64 3.06 -1.07 -1.18
N ASP A 65 2.55 -1.98 -0.35
CA ASP A 65 1.12 -2.24 -0.24
C ASP A 65 0.37 -1.14 0.50
N LEU A 66 0.98 -0.58 1.55
CA LEU A 66 0.40 0.52 2.31
C LEU A 66 0.02 1.72 1.41
N PRO A 67 0.95 2.32 0.64
CA PRO A 67 0.63 3.39 -0.30
C PRO A 67 -0.31 2.96 -1.42
N LEU A 68 -0.21 1.72 -1.91
CA LEU A 68 -1.10 1.21 -2.95
C LEU A 68 -2.55 1.19 -2.47
N TYR A 69 -2.82 0.66 -1.27
CA TYR A 69 -4.18 0.63 -0.73
C TYR A 69 -4.71 2.02 -0.42
N LEU A 70 -3.88 2.90 0.15
CA LEU A 70 -4.26 4.29 0.43
C LEU A 70 -4.58 5.03 -0.88
N ALA A 71 -3.75 4.86 -1.92
CA ALA A 71 -3.97 5.49 -3.21
C ALA A 71 -5.17 4.90 -3.96
N ALA A 72 -5.44 3.60 -3.84
CA ALA A 72 -6.65 2.99 -4.38
C ALA A 72 -7.91 3.54 -3.69
N PHE A 73 -7.89 3.64 -2.36
CA PHE A 73 -8.99 4.25 -1.62
C PHE A 73 -9.22 5.71 -2.02
N ALA A 74 -8.17 6.53 -2.04
CA ALA A 74 -8.23 7.92 -2.49
C ALA A 74 -8.67 8.04 -3.96
N GLY A 75 -8.21 7.14 -4.83
CA GLY A 75 -8.63 7.06 -6.23
C GLY A 75 -10.11 6.71 -6.37
N GLY A 76 -10.64 5.85 -5.50
CA GLY A 76 -12.08 5.54 -5.49
C GLY A 76 -12.93 6.74 -5.09
N ILE A 77 -12.49 7.49 -4.08
CA ILE A 77 -13.10 8.78 -3.71
C ILE A 77 -13.00 9.76 -4.90
N ALA A 78 -11.85 9.86 -5.57
CA ALA A 78 -11.69 10.73 -6.72
C ALA A 78 -12.66 10.35 -7.86
N VAL A 79 -12.81 9.06 -8.16
CA VAL A 79 -13.74 8.57 -9.19
C VAL A 79 -15.18 8.97 -8.88
N TYR A 80 -15.60 8.93 -7.61
CA TYR A 80 -16.94 9.34 -7.19
C TYR A 80 -17.29 10.77 -7.61
N PHE A 81 -16.31 11.69 -7.60
CA PHE A 81 -16.48 13.08 -8.01
C PHE A 81 -16.30 13.32 -9.51
N THR A 82 -16.07 12.27 -10.30
CA THR A 82 -15.87 12.38 -11.75
C THR A 82 -17.04 11.76 -12.52
N ARG A 83 -17.13 12.06 -13.82
CA ARG A 83 -18.09 11.43 -14.74
C ARG A 83 -17.97 9.90 -14.84
N TRP A 84 -16.92 9.30 -14.26
CA TRP A 84 -16.67 7.87 -14.31
C TRP A 84 -17.41 7.08 -13.23
N ARG A 85 -18.02 7.75 -12.25
CA ARG A 85 -18.78 7.14 -11.15
C ARG A 85 -19.79 6.09 -11.62
N ASP A 86 -20.59 6.41 -12.64
CA ASP A 86 -21.65 5.54 -13.15
C ASP A 86 -21.30 4.93 -14.52
N SER A 87 -20.06 5.11 -15.00
CA SER A 87 -19.63 4.49 -16.24
C SER A 87 -19.56 2.98 -16.07
N LYS A 88 -20.07 2.22 -17.05
CA LYS A 88 -19.86 0.76 -17.16
C LYS A 88 -18.65 0.41 -18.03
N LYS A 89 -18.09 1.40 -18.72
CA LYS A 89 -16.95 1.23 -19.62
C LYS A 89 -15.70 1.80 -18.95
N PRO A 90 -14.69 0.98 -18.65
CA PRO A 90 -13.42 1.49 -18.17
C PRO A 90 -12.74 2.33 -19.27
N PRO A 91 -11.79 3.21 -18.89
CA PRO A 91 -10.94 3.88 -19.87
C PRO A 91 -10.16 2.88 -20.73
N ASN A 92 -9.47 3.36 -21.77
CA ASN A 92 -8.65 2.48 -22.61
C ASN A 92 -7.65 1.68 -21.74
N PRO A 93 -7.64 0.33 -21.81
CA PRO A 93 -6.74 -0.52 -21.02
C PRO A 93 -5.25 -0.16 -21.14
N ILE A 94 -4.84 0.45 -22.25
CA ILE A 94 -3.45 0.88 -22.47
C ILE A 94 -2.98 1.82 -21.36
N TYR A 95 -3.81 2.76 -20.89
CA TYR A 95 -3.37 3.66 -19.82
C TYR A 95 -3.19 2.94 -18.48
N PHE A 96 -3.98 1.91 -18.21
CA PHE A 96 -3.79 1.07 -17.03
C PHE A 96 -2.49 0.28 -17.12
N LEU A 97 -2.23 -0.34 -18.28
CA LEU A 97 -0.98 -1.07 -18.51
C LEU A 97 0.23 -0.16 -18.34
N VAL A 98 0.19 1.06 -18.89
CA VAL A 98 1.26 2.05 -18.72
C VAL A 98 1.44 2.43 -17.25
N ALA A 99 0.35 2.63 -16.50
CA ALA A 99 0.41 2.92 -15.06
C ALA A 99 0.96 1.76 -14.22
N LEU A 100 0.86 0.52 -14.71
CA LEU A 100 1.42 -0.67 -14.05
C LEU A 100 2.91 -0.91 -14.37
N ILE A 101 3.47 -0.31 -15.43
CA ILE A 101 4.88 -0.48 -15.80
C ILE A 101 5.82 -0.15 -14.62
N PRO A 102 5.68 0.97 -13.89
CA PRO A 102 6.61 1.31 -12.81
C PRO A 102 6.63 0.27 -11.69
N ILE A 103 5.45 -0.19 -11.24
CA ILE A 103 5.36 -1.19 -10.15
C ILE A 103 5.80 -2.58 -10.62
N ALA A 104 5.53 -2.93 -11.88
CA ALA A 104 5.96 -4.18 -12.47
C ALA A 104 7.49 -4.21 -12.66
N PHE A 105 8.08 -3.10 -13.06
CA PHE A 105 9.54 -2.98 -13.20
C PHE A 105 10.23 -2.98 -11.84
N ASP A 106 9.75 -2.18 -10.89
CA ASP A 106 10.29 -2.13 -9.52
C ASP A 106 10.17 -3.49 -8.81
N GLY A 107 8.97 -4.09 -8.83
CA GLY A 107 8.74 -5.41 -8.25
C GLY A 107 9.44 -6.53 -9.00
N GLY A 108 9.45 -6.47 -10.33
CA GLY A 108 10.06 -7.46 -11.19
C GLY A 108 11.57 -7.52 -11.01
N THR A 109 12.25 -6.38 -11.11
CA THR A 109 13.72 -6.29 -10.93
C THR A 109 14.15 -6.72 -9.53
N GLN A 110 13.37 -6.39 -8.49
CA GLN A 110 13.61 -6.87 -7.13
C GLN A 110 13.37 -8.37 -6.98
N PHE A 111 12.34 -8.92 -7.63
CA PHE A 111 12.01 -10.35 -7.54
C PHE A 111 13.10 -11.24 -8.15
N ILE A 112 13.70 -10.81 -9.26
CA ILE A 112 14.81 -11.51 -9.91
C ILE A 112 16.19 -11.19 -9.30
N GLY A 113 16.23 -10.37 -8.24
CA GLY A 113 17.45 -10.05 -7.50
C GLY A 113 18.43 -9.11 -8.21
N LEU A 114 18.00 -8.40 -9.26
CA LEU A 114 18.88 -7.46 -9.99
C LEU A 114 19.21 -6.21 -9.17
N ARG A 115 18.31 -5.80 -8.28
CA ARG A 115 18.44 -4.59 -7.45
C ARG A 115 17.51 -4.66 -6.24
N GLU A 116 17.95 -4.11 -5.11
CA GLU A 116 17.03 -3.81 -4.00
C GLU A 116 16.30 -2.48 -4.22
N SER A 117 14.98 -2.50 -4.08
CA SER A 117 14.16 -1.28 -4.15
C SER A 117 14.21 -0.51 -2.83
N THR A 118 14.14 0.81 -2.92
CA THR A 118 14.03 1.70 -1.75
C THR A 118 12.56 1.85 -1.35
N ASN A 119 12.29 2.10 -0.07
CA ASN A 119 10.92 2.27 0.40
C ASN A 119 10.20 3.43 -0.31
N GLU A 120 10.91 4.52 -0.61
CA GLU A 120 10.38 5.64 -1.41
C GLU A 120 9.93 5.20 -2.81
N LEU A 121 10.74 4.40 -3.52
CA LEU A 121 10.40 3.93 -4.86
C LEU A 121 9.22 2.94 -4.82
N ARG A 122 9.18 2.06 -3.81
CA ARG A 122 8.04 1.17 -3.54
C ARG A 122 6.76 1.97 -3.30
N ALA A 123 6.86 3.09 -2.59
CA ALA A 123 5.72 3.95 -2.32
C ALA A 123 5.21 4.67 -3.57
N ILE A 124 6.10 5.29 -4.33
CA ILE A 124 5.73 6.01 -5.57
C ILE A 124 5.06 5.06 -6.57
N THR A 125 5.67 3.89 -6.80
CA THR A 125 5.13 2.90 -7.74
C THR A 125 3.80 2.31 -7.25
N GLY A 126 3.66 2.07 -5.94
CA GLY A 126 2.41 1.68 -5.29
C GLY A 126 1.29 2.71 -5.47
N ILE A 127 1.59 4.00 -5.25
CA ILE A 127 0.61 5.09 -5.40
C ILE A 127 0.07 5.16 -6.82
N ILE A 128 0.95 5.13 -7.83
CA ILE A 128 0.56 5.21 -9.25
C ILE A 128 -0.37 4.04 -9.59
N ALA A 129 0.03 2.82 -9.23
CA ALA A 129 -0.73 1.62 -9.53
C ALA A 129 -2.10 1.61 -8.80
N GLY A 130 -2.11 1.93 -7.51
CA GLY A 130 -3.33 1.98 -6.70
C GLY A 130 -4.32 3.04 -7.19
N PHE A 131 -3.84 4.25 -7.46
CA PHE A 131 -4.70 5.33 -7.95
C PHE A 131 -5.30 4.99 -9.33
N ALA A 132 -4.48 4.48 -10.25
CA ALA A 132 -4.96 4.04 -11.56
C ALA A 132 -5.98 2.90 -11.44
N PHE A 133 -5.74 1.91 -10.58
CA PHE A 133 -6.62 0.76 -10.37
C PHE A 133 -8.08 1.18 -10.11
N SER A 134 -8.31 2.21 -9.31
CA SER A 134 -9.67 2.65 -8.96
C SER A 134 -10.50 3.13 -10.15
N PHE A 135 -9.87 3.79 -11.14
CA PHE A 135 -10.54 4.26 -12.36
C PHE A 135 -10.96 3.12 -13.29
N TYR A 136 -10.40 1.93 -13.13
CA TYR A 136 -10.74 0.74 -13.93
C TYR A 136 -11.65 -0.20 -13.15
N PHE A 137 -11.37 -0.37 -11.86
CA PHE A 137 -12.12 -1.28 -10.99
C PHE A 137 -13.56 -0.82 -10.79
N ILE A 138 -13.82 0.48 -10.60
CA ILE A 138 -15.19 0.98 -10.41
C ILE A 138 -16.05 0.76 -11.66
N PRO A 139 -15.65 1.16 -12.88
CA PRO A 139 -16.44 0.87 -14.06
C PRO A 139 -16.63 -0.62 -14.34
N MET A 140 -15.64 -1.45 -14.02
CA MET A 140 -15.75 -2.89 -14.11
C MET A 140 -16.80 -3.43 -13.13
N LEU A 141 -16.80 -2.98 -11.87
CA LEU A 141 -17.83 -3.32 -10.89
C LEU A 141 -19.21 -2.87 -11.35
N ASN A 142 -19.34 -1.64 -11.87
CA ASN A 142 -20.59 -1.12 -12.42
C ASN A 142 -21.12 -2.00 -13.56
N SER A 143 -20.24 -2.50 -14.44
CA SER A 143 -20.64 -3.39 -15.53
C SER A 143 -21.21 -4.73 -15.04
N LEU A 144 -20.83 -5.17 -13.84
CA LEU A 144 -21.29 -6.43 -13.23
C LEU A 144 -22.54 -6.21 -12.35
N LEU A 145 -22.61 -5.09 -11.63
CA LEU A 145 -23.63 -4.83 -10.62
C LEU A 145 -24.83 -4.05 -11.15
N LEU A 146 -24.61 -3.12 -12.09
CA LEU A 146 -25.69 -2.32 -12.67
C LEU A 146 -26.27 -3.07 -13.86
N LYS A 147 -27.51 -3.57 -13.73
CA LYS A 147 -28.28 -4.09 -14.87
C LYS A 147 -28.45 -3.01 -15.92
N ASP A 148 -28.50 -3.42 -17.18
CA ASP A 148 -28.96 -2.54 -18.24
C ASP A 148 -30.47 -2.36 -18.05
N GLU A 149 -30.89 -1.15 -17.68
CA GLU A 149 -32.29 -0.79 -17.79
C GLU A 149 -32.60 -0.71 -19.29
N LYS A 150 -33.49 -1.59 -19.71
CA LYS A 150 -33.89 -1.79 -21.10
C LYS A 150 -35.00 -0.83 -21.47
#